data_AF-X1KC49-F1
#
_entry.id   AF-X1KC49-F1
#
_cell.length_a   1.000
_cell.length_b   1.000
_cell.length_c   1.000
_cell.angle_alpha   90.00
_cell.angle_beta   90.00
_cell.angle_gamma   90.00
#
_symmetry.space_group_name_H-M   'P 1'
#
loop_
_entity.id
_entity.type
_entity.pdbx_description
1 polymer ?
#
loop_
_entity_poly.entity_id
_entity_poly.type
_entity_poly.pdbx_seq_one_letter_code
_entity_poly.pdbx_strand_id
1 'polypeptide(L)' 'RLKGIMNAIYDQCVEAAEAYGVAGNLVAGANIAGFLKIAKAMMAHGIV' A
#
# COMPACT_ATOMS: atom_id res chain seq x y z
N ARG A 1 -2.26 3.35 20.33
CA ARG A 1 -1.27 3.61 19.26
C ARG A 1 -1.13 2.41 18.30
N LEU A 2 -0.73 1.22 18.75
CA LEU A 2 -0.60 0.02 17.91
C LEU A 2 -1.88 -0.31 17.10
N LYS A 3 -3.04 -0.34 17.77
CA LYS A 3 -4.34 -0.61 17.12
C LYS A 3 -4.62 0.30 15.91
N GLY A 4 -4.32 1.60 16.03
CA GLY A 4 -4.51 2.55 14.94
C GLY A 4 -3.57 2.30 13.76
N ILE A 5 -2.32 1.91 14.04
CA ILE A 5 -1.36 1.54 13.00
C ILE A 5 -1.84 0.29 12.26
N MET A 6 -2.31 -0.72 12.98
CA MET A 6 -2.81 -1.96 12.36
C MET A 6 -4.05 -1.72 11.52
N ASN A 7 -4.98 -0.87 11.97
CA ASN A 7 -6.14 -0.48 11.18
C ASN A 7 -5.71 0.23 9.89
N ALA A 8 -4.80 1.21 9.99
CA ALA A 8 -4.31 1.93 8.82
C ALA A 8 -3.60 1.01 7.80
N ILE A 9 -2.86 -0.01 8.28
CA ILE A 9 -2.26 -1.02 7.40
C ILE A 9 -3.35 -1.81 6.67
N TYR A 10 -4.38 -2.26 7.39
CA TYR A 10 -5.48 -3.02 6.81
C TYR A 10 -6.22 -2.20 5.74
N ASP A 11 -6.58 -0.95 6.07
CA ASP A 11 -7.30 -0.05 5.16
C ASP A 11 -6.51 0.15 3.86
N GLN A 12 -5.19 0.39 3.96
CA GLN A 12 -4.31 0.54 2.80
C GLN A 12 -4.25 -0.72 1.92
N CYS A 13 -4.23 -1.92 2.53
CA CYS A 13 -4.23 -3.17 1.79
C CYS A 13 -5.55 -3.38 1.03
N VAL A 14 -6.69 -3.07 1.66
CA VAL A 14 -8.01 -3.20 1.04
C VAL A 14 -8.16 -2.22 -0.11
N GLU A 15 -7.88 -0.94 0.13
CA GLU A 15 -7.96 0.11 -0.90
C GLU A 15 -7.06 -0.18 -2.10
N ALA A 16 -5.81 -0.63 -1.86
CA ALA A 16 -4.89 -0.98 -2.94
C ALA A 16 -5.34 -2.22 -3.72
N ALA A 17 -5.90 -3.23 -3.05
CA ALA A 17 -6.41 -4.41 -3.72
C ALA A 17 -7.62 -4.07 -4.61
N GLU A 18 -8.53 -3.22 -4.12
CA GLU A 18 -9.69 -2.74 -4.89
C GLU A 18 -9.28 -1.89 -6.10
N ALA A 19 -8.37 -0.93 -5.90
CA ALA A 19 -7.91 -0.03 -6.96
C ALA A 19 -7.25 -0.76 -8.14
N TYR A 20 -6.69 -1.95 -7.90
CA TYR A 20 -6.00 -2.76 -8.91
C TYR A 20 -6.78 -4.03 -9.31
N GLY A 21 -8.08 -4.09 -9.01
CA GLY A 21 -8.97 -5.16 -9.50
C GLY A 21 -8.76 -6.53 -8.87
N VAL A 22 -8.10 -6.59 -7.72
CA VAL A 22 -7.83 -7.83 -6.95
C VAL A 22 -8.49 -7.77 -5.56
N ALA A 23 -9.69 -7.18 -5.49
CA ALA A 23 -10.43 -6.96 -4.25
C ALA A 23 -10.52 -8.24 -3.39
N GLY A 24 -10.34 -8.08 -2.08
CA GLY A 24 -10.27 -9.20 -1.12
C GLY A 24 -8.91 -9.91 -1.04
N ASN A 25 -7.99 -9.70 -2.00
CA ASN A 25 -6.63 -10.23 -1.93
C ASN A 25 -5.71 -9.30 -1.13
N LEU A 26 -5.71 -9.47 0.20
CA LEU A 26 -4.88 -8.67 1.11
C LEU A 26 -3.38 -8.81 0.87
N VAL A 27 -2.91 -9.98 0.39
CA VAL A 27 -1.48 -10.20 0.09
C VAL A 27 -1.06 -9.35 -1.11
N ALA A 28 -1.86 -9.36 -2.17
CA ALA A 28 -1.62 -8.50 -3.32
C ALA A 28 -1.73 -7.02 -2.94
N GLY A 29 -2.77 -6.64 -2.18
CA GLY A 29 -2.96 -5.28 -1.68
C GLY A 29 -1.77 -4.76 -0.87
N ALA A 30 -1.23 -5.57 0.05
CA ALA A 30 -0.06 -5.23 0.85
C ALA A 30 1.18 -4.96 -0.02
N ASN A 31 1.45 -5.83 -1.00
CA ASN A 31 2.57 -5.68 -1.91
C ASN A 31 2.42 -4.41 -2.78
N ILE A 32 1.23 -4.16 -3.31
CA ILE A 32 0.94 -2.97 -4.14
C ILE A 32 1.10 -1.69 -3.32
N ALA A 33 0.47 -1.61 -2.14
CA ALA A 33 0.55 -0.43 -1.28
C ALA A 33 2.00 -0.12 -0.84
N GLY A 34 2.73 -1.16 -0.42
CA GLY A 34 4.14 -1.05 -0.03
C GLY A 34 5.03 -0.58 -1.19
N PHE A 35 4.86 -1.17 -2.38
CA PHE A 35 5.62 -0.79 -3.56
C PHE A 35 5.34 0.66 -3.98
N LEU A 36 4.07 1.06 -4.08
CA LEU A 36 3.70 2.42 -4.49
C LEU A 36 4.27 3.49 -3.56
N LYS A 37 4.31 3.22 -2.25
CA LYS A 37 4.88 4.15 -1.27
C LYS A 37 6.36 4.41 -1.56
N ILE A 38 7.14 3.35 -1.78
CA ILE A 38 8.57 3.45 -2.09
C ILE A 38 8.77 4.07 -3.47
N ALA A 39 8.05 3.59 -4.49
CA ALA A 39 8.16 4.08 -5.86
C ALA A 39 7.87 5.58 -5.98
N LYS A 40 6.83 6.08 -5.30
CA LYS A 40 6.53 7.52 -5.24
C LYS A 40 7.68 8.32 -4.60
N ALA A 41 8.26 7.81 -3.51
CA ALA A 41 9.41 8.46 -2.88
C ALA A 41 10.64 8.46 -3.81
N MET A 42 10.94 7.35 -4.47
CA MET A 42 12.04 7.25 -5.43
C MET A 42 11.86 8.21 -6.61
N MET A 43 10.66 8.27 -7.21
CA MET A 43 10.37 9.21 -8.30
C MET A 43 10.49 10.67 -7.87
N ALA A 44 10.08 11.00 -6.64
CA ALA A 44 10.20 12.36 -6.10
C ALA A 44 11.66 12.78 -5.84
N HIS A 45 12.51 11.82 -5.44
CA HIS A 45 13.95 12.06 -5.26
C HIS A 45 14.73 12.09 -6.58
N GLY A 46 14.17 11.57 -7.67
CA GLY A 46 14.82 11.51 -8.97
C GLY A 46 15.90 10.44 -9.05
N ILE A 47 16.72 10.49 -10.10
CA ILE A 47 17.90 9.64 -10.23
C ILE A 47 19.04 10.34 -9.47
N VAL A 48 19.49 9.71 -8.39
CA VAL A 48 20.58 10.19 -7.52
C VAL A 48 21.73 9.19 -7.53
#